data_AF-A0A851INP9-F1
#
_entry.id   AF-A0A851INP9-F1
#
_cell.length_a   1.000
_cell.length_b   1.000
_cell.length_c   1.000
_cell.angle_alpha   90.00
_cell.angle_beta   90.00
_cell.angle_gamma   90.00
#
_symmetry.space_group_name_H-M   'P 1'
#
loop_
_entity.id
_entity.type
_entity.pdbx_description
1 polymer ?
#
loop_
_entity_poly.entity_id
_entity_poly.type
_entity_poly.pdbx_seq_one_letter_code
_entity_poly.pdbx_strand_id
1 'polypeptide(L)'
;MIVKNYKYIKLAYTARVLIFLACILTPILLKLGIFVIGICFVISSFIVFGTDACENIVSKELNRRMSKLPVPKNHIFKWKRSSNIGYAFTDSSKGTIWICSTQTKFELHIYLISEFDITESFGKIQFRKHPDTLKENELREFTIFNSL
;
A
#
# COMPACT_ATOMS: atom_id res chain seq x y z
N MET A 1 -14.00 -7.65 9.61
CA MET A 1 -12.94 -7.88 10.62
C MET A 1 -11.66 -7.21 10.17
N ILE A 2 -10.94 -6.51 11.06
CA ILE A 2 -9.67 -5.83 10.75
C ILE A 2 -8.56 -6.48 11.56
N VAL A 3 -7.51 -6.95 10.89
CA VAL A 3 -6.32 -7.55 11.51
C VAL A 3 -5.12 -6.65 11.25
N LYS A 4 -4.50 -6.12 12.31
CA LYS A 4 -3.38 -5.16 12.26
C LYS A 4 -2.03 -5.79 11.87
N ASN A 5 -2.03 -6.86 11.10
CA ASN A 5 -0.87 -7.76 10.96
C ASN A 5 0.28 -7.18 10.12
N TYR A 6 0.00 -6.25 9.20
CA TYR A 6 1.00 -5.77 8.23
C TYR A 6 1.31 -4.28 8.35
N LYS A 7 0.94 -3.65 9.48
CA LYS A 7 1.23 -2.25 9.76
C LYS A 7 2.73 -1.92 9.72
N TYR A 8 3.60 -2.90 10.00
CA TYR A 8 5.06 -2.76 9.90
C TYR A 8 5.55 -2.50 8.47
N ILE A 9 4.79 -2.89 7.44
CA ILE A 9 5.13 -2.58 6.04
C ILE A 9 5.15 -1.06 5.82
N LYS A 10 4.34 -0.30 6.58
CA LYS A 10 4.38 1.16 6.59
C LYS A 10 5.72 1.72 7.05
N LEU A 11 6.45 0.99 7.90
CA LEU A 11 7.77 1.40 8.40
C LEU A 11 8.80 1.56 7.28
N ALA A 12 8.66 0.82 6.17
CA ALA A 12 9.53 0.98 5.00
C ALA A 12 9.47 2.40 4.43
N TYR A 13 8.27 3.00 4.37
CA TYR A 13 8.10 4.38 3.93
C TYR A 13 8.69 5.39 4.91
N THR A 14 8.59 5.12 6.22
CA THR A 14 9.24 5.96 7.24
C THR A 14 10.76 5.88 7.14
N ALA A 15 11.32 4.69 6.99
CA ALA A 15 12.75 4.48 6.81
C ALA A 15 13.29 5.20 5.57
N ARG A 16 12.56 5.16 4.45
CA ARG A 16 12.87 5.90 3.22
C ARG A 16 13.07 7.40 3.49
N VAL A 17 12.15 8.01 4.24
CA VAL A 17 12.22 9.44 4.60
C VAL A 17 13.38 9.73 5.55
N LEU A 18 13.66 8.83 6.51
CA LEU A 18 14.79 8.98 7.43
C LEU A 18 16.15 8.92 6.71
N ILE A 19 16.30 8.02 5.74
CA ILE A 19 17.51 7.92 4.91
C ILE A 19 17.72 9.22 4.14
N PHE A 20 16.66 9.76 3.51
CA PHE A 20 16.71 11.04 2.81
C PHE A 20 17.14 12.20 3.73
N LEU A 21 16.53 12.29 4.91
CA LEU A 21 16.89 13.29 5.92
C LEU A 21 18.36 13.17 6.32
N ALA A 22 18.86 11.97 6.59
CA ALA A 22 20.26 11.75 6.95
C ALA A 22 21.22 12.22 5.85
N CYS A 23 20.89 11.96 4.57
CA CYS A 23 21.69 12.40 3.43
C CYS A 23 21.76 13.94 3.28
N ILE A 24 20.72 14.67 3.69
CA ILE A 24 20.68 16.13 3.63
C ILE A 24 21.28 16.77 4.89
N LEU A 25 21.05 16.18 6.06
CA LEU A 25 21.57 16.68 7.34
C LEU A 25 23.10 16.58 7.41
N THR A 26 23.68 15.51 6.85
CA THR A 26 25.14 15.31 6.86
C THR A 26 25.93 16.50 6.28
N PRO A 27 25.66 16.98 5.04
CA PRO A 27 26.39 18.11 4.48
C PRO A 27 26.10 19.43 5.21
N ILE A 28 24.91 19.59 5.82
CA ILE A 28 24.57 20.76 6.64
C ILE A 28 25.39 20.78 7.94
N LEU A 29 25.46 19.65 8.64
CA LEU A 29 26.22 19.51 9.90
C LEU A 29 27.72 19.71 9.68
N LEU A 30 28.24 19.26 8.53
CA LEU A 30 29.62 19.47 8.10
C LEU A 30 29.89 20.89 7.59
N LYS A 31 28.89 21.79 7.62
CA LYS A 31 28.98 23.18 7.13
C LYS A 31 29.54 23.28 5.70
N LEU A 32 29.15 22.35 4.83
CA LEU A 32 29.55 22.40 3.43
C LEU A 32 28.90 23.60 2.74
N GLY A 33 29.53 24.09 1.66
CA GLY A 33 29.00 25.21 0.88
C GLY A 33 27.60 24.91 0.33
N ILE A 34 26.78 25.97 0.19
CA ILE A 34 25.38 25.89 -0.26
C ILE A 34 25.24 25.13 -1.58
N PHE A 35 26.21 25.29 -2.49
CA PHE A 35 26.24 24.56 -3.77
C PHE A 35 26.33 23.04 -3.58
N VAL A 36 27.17 22.57 -2.65
CA VAL A 36 27.33 21.14 -2.34
C VAL A 36 26.06 20.59 -1.69
N ILE A 37 25.47 21.36 -0.76
CA ILE A 37 24.18 20.99 -0.14
C ILE A 37 23.09 20.83 -1.21
N GLY A 38 23.03 21.76 -2.18
CA GLY A 38 22.09 21.70 -3.31
C GLY A 38 22.28 20.44 -4.16
N ILE A 39 23.52 20.08 -4.51
CA ILE A 39 23.83 18.85 -5.25
C ILE A 39 23.41 17.61 -4.47
N CYS A 40 23.76 17.53 -3.18
CA CYS A 40 23.38 16.42 -2.32
C CYS A 40 21.86 16.27 -2.23
N PHE A 41 21.12 17.38 -2.16
CA PHE A 41 19.66 17.36 -2.16
C PHE A 41 19.08 16.76 -3.44
N VAL A 42 19.55 17.21 -4.61
CA VAL A 42 19.05 16.75 -5.91
C VAL A 42 19.34 15.26 -6.10
N ILE A 43 20.57 14.83 -5.84
CA ILE A 43 20.98 13.42 -6.00
C ILE A 43 20.20 12.52 -5.03
N SER A 44 20.11 12.92 -3.76
CA SER A 44 19.40 12.13 -2.74
C SER A 44 17.90 12.05 -3.06
N SER A 45 17.30 13.14 -3.56
CA SER A 45 15.90 13.14 -4.00
C SER A 45 15.68 12.16 -5.15
N PHE A 46 16.57 12.14 -6.13
CA PHE A 46 16.46 11.24 -7.28
C PHE A 46 16.60 9.77 -6.87
N ILE A 47 17.59 9.43 -6.02
CA ILE A 47 17.80 8.05 -5.58
C ILE A 47 16.64 7.57 -4.71
N VAL A 48 16.20 8.40 -3.76
CA VAL A 48 15.19 8.01 -2.78
C VAL A 48 13.79 8.07 -3.35
N PHE A 49 13.44 9.10 -4.11
CA PHE A 49 12.08 9.34 -4.60
C PHE A 49 11.88 9.03 -6.09
N GLY A 50 12.94 9.10 -6.89
CA GLY A 50 12.89 8.80 -8.33
C GLY A 50 12.87 7.31 -8.67
N THR A 51 13.07 6.42 -7.69
CA THR A 51 13.05 4.97 -7.89
C THR A 51 11.87 4.31 -7.21
N ASP A 52 11.34 3.27 -7.85
CA ASP A 52 10.28 2.37 -7.35
C ASP A 52 10.81 1.31 -6.35
N ALA A 53 12.02 1.49 -5.82
CA ALA A 53 12.69 0.47 -5.01
C ALA A 53 11.90 0.12 -3.74
N CYS A 54 11.41 1.14 -3.02
CA CYS A 54 10.59 0.96 -1.83
C CYS A 54 9.28 0.24 -2.16
N GLU A 55 8.62 0.66 -3.24
CA GLU A 55 7.37 0.13 -3.74
C GLU A 55 7.51 -1.34 -4.14
N ASN A 56 8.63 -1.71 -4.79
CA ASN A 56 8.93 -3.09 -5.16
C ASN A 56 9.14 -3.98 -3.93
N ILE A 57 9.87 -3.50 -2.91
CA ILE A 57 10.08 -4.24 -1.65
C ILE A 57 8.75 -4.44 -0.92
N VAL A 58 7.96 -3.37 -0.78
CA VAL A 58 6.64 -3.40 -0.14
C VAL A 58 5.71 -4.38 -0.85
N SER A 59 5.65 -4.32 -2.19
CA SER A 59 4.85 -5.24 -3.00
C SER A 59 5.29 -6.70 -2.83
N LYS A 60 6.60 -6.96 -2.85
CA LYS A 60 7.15 -8.32 -2.66
C LYS A 60 6.81 -8.88 -1.28
N GLU A 61 6.97 -8.09 -0.22
CA GLU A 61 6.66 -8.52 1.15
C GLU A 61 5.15 -8.71 1.35
N LEU A 62 4.32 -7.79 0.84
CA LEU A 62 2.87 -7.93 0.88
C LEU A 62 2.41 -9.21 0.17
N ASN A 63 2.92 -9.46 -1.04
CA ASN A 63 2.65 -10.66 -1.81
C ASN A 63 3.04 -11.94 -1.05
N ARG A 64 4.24 -11.95 -0.45
CA ARG A 64 4.76 -13.09 0.33
C ARG A 64 3.90 -13.41 1.55
N ARG A 65 3.34 -12.39 2.21
CA ARG A 65 2.50 -12.58 3.40
C ARG A 65 1.09 -13.02 3.04
N MET A 66 0.48 -12.34 2.07
CA MET A 66 -0.87 -12.67 1.62
C MET A 66 -0.94 -14.07 1.02
N SER A 67 0.10 -14.51 0.28
CA SER A 67 0.15 -15.88 -0.26
C SER A 67 0.22 -16.95 0.82
N LYS A 68 0.90 -16.68 1.94
CA LYS A 68 1.06 -17.61 3.08
C LYS A 68 -0.17 -17.72 3.99
N LEU A 69 -1.21 -16.90 3.80
CA LEU A 69 -2.43 -17.02 4.59
C LEU A 69 -3.08 -18.40 4.34
N PRO A 70 -3.46 -19.14 5.40
CA PRO A 70 -4.08 -20.46 5.31
C PRO A 70 -5.58 -20.35 4.98
N VAL A 71 -5.90 -19.64 3.89
CA VAL A 71 -7.27 -19.38 3.42
C VAL A 71 -7.32 -19.72 1.93
N PRO A 72 -8.42 -20.33 1.43
CA PRO A 72 -8.64 -20.53 0.00
C PRO A 72 -8.62 -19.19 -0.73
N LYS A 73 -7.87 -19.12 -1.83
CA LYS A 73 -7.75 -17.90 -2.65
C LYS A 73 -8.29 -18.22 -4.03
N ASN A 74 -9.45 -17.67 -4.35
CA ASN A 74 -10.13 -18.00 -5.60
C ASN A 74 -9.73 -16.98 -6.68
N HIS A 75 -10.14 -15.72 -6.51
CA HIS A 75 -9.71 -14.64 -7.41
C HIS A 75 -8.69 -13.77 -6.68
N ILE A 76 -7.49 -13.63 -7.25
CA ILE A 76 -6.40 -12.85 -6.67
C ILE A 76 -6.18 -11.59 -7.51
N PHE A 77 -6.20 -10.44 -6.86
CA PHE A 77 -5.94 -9.14 -7.44
C PHE A 77 -4.67 -8.56 -6.81
N LYS A 78 -3.72 -8.15 -7.65
CA LYS A 78 -2.47 -7.52 -7.23
C LYS A 78 -2.26 -6.27 -8.04
N TRP A 79 -1.89 -5.17 -7.40
CA TRP A 79 -1.63 -3.93 -8.12
C TRP A 79 -0.48 -3.13 -7.52
N LYS A 80 0.20 -2.40 -8.40
CA LYS A 80 1.21 -1.39 -8.10
C LYS A 80 1.01 -0.24 -9.10
N ARG A 81 0.33 0.83 -8.71
CA ARG A 81 0.06 1.97 -9.58
C ARG A 81 0.25 3.28 -8.82
N SER A 82 1.19 4.13 -9.25
CA SER A 82 1.43 5.46 -8.68
C SER A 82 1.51 5.45 -7.15
N SER A 83 2.40 4.61 -6.61
CA SER A 83 2.57 4.34 -5.17
C SER A 83 1.39 3.67 -4.45
N ASN A 84 0.26 3.41 -5.12
CA ASN A 84 -0.81 2.56 -4.60
C ASN A 84 -0.47 1.10 -4.82
N ILE A 85 -0.17 0.41 -3.74
CA ILE A 85 0.13 -1.02 -3.72
C ILE A 85 -0.99 -1.72 -2.98
N GLY A 86 -1.42 -2.86 -3.51
CA GLY A 86 -2.33 -3.71 -2.77
C GLY A 86 -2.44 -5.12 -3.29
N TYR A 87 -3.01 -5.93 -2.43
CA TYR A 87 -3.33 -7.32 -2.65
C TYR A 87 -4.75 -7.52 -2.13
N ALA A 88 -5.61 -8.05 -2.97
CA ALA A 88 -6.91 -8.54 -2.55
C ALA A 88 -7.15 -9.95 -3.07
N PHE A 89 -7.96 -10.72 -2.36
CA PHE A 89 -8.48 -11.97 -2.91
C PHE A 89 -9.88 -12.26 -2.39
N THR A 90 -10.62 -13.07 -3.13
CA THR A 90 -11.92 -13.57 -2.72
C THR A 90 -11.82 -15.00 -2.18
N ASP A 91 -12.55 -15.25 -1.10
CA ASP A 91 -12.82 -16.58 -0.57
C ASP A 91 -14.29 -16.91 -0.83
N SER A 92 -14.54 -17.68 -1.90
CA SER A 92 -15.91 -18.04 -2.30
C SER A 92 -16.58 -18.96 -1.28
N SER A 93 -15.82 -19.68 -0.45
CA SER A 93 -16.42 -20.58 0.57
C SER A 93 -17.16 -19.79 1.65
N LYS A 94 -16.73 -18.56 1.91
CA LYS A 94 -17.32 -17.67 2.92
C LYS A 94 -17.97 -16.43 2.33
N GLY A 95 -17.90 -16.23 1.01
CA GLY A 95 -18.37 -15.01 0.34
C GLY A 95 -17.66 -13.76 0.84
N THR A 96 -16.37 -13.87 1.20
CA THR A 96 -15.60 -12.76 1.78
C THR A 96 -14.54 -12.24 0.81
N ILE A 97 -14.28 -10.94 0.90
CA ILE A 97 -13.15 -10.28 0.26
C ILE A 97 -12.12 -9.89 1.31
N TRP A 98 -10.88 -10.27 1.06
CA TRP A 98 -9.73 -10.00 1.89
C TRP A 98 -8.89 -8.96 1.17
N ILE A 99 -8.66 -7.81 1.79
CA ILE A 99 -7.88 -6.72 1.19
C ILE A 99 -6.81 -6.23 2.16
N CYS A 100 -5.60 -6.08 1.65
CA CYS A 100 -4.50 -5.42 2.32
C CYS A 100 -3.79 -4.52 1.31
N SER A 101 -3.80 -3.21 1.54
CA SER A 101 -3.27 -2.23 0.59
C SER A 101 -2.82 -0.95 1.29
N THR A 102 -2.22 -0.06 0.52
CA THR A 102 -1.97 1.33 0.94
C THR A 102 -3.23 2.05 1.41
N GLN A 103 -4.40 1.77 0.80
CA GLN A 103 -5.69 2.35 1.20
C GLN A 103 -6.14 1.87 2.58
N THR A 104 -5.86 0.60 2.93
CA THR A 104 -6.10 0.05 4.27
C THR A 104 -4.94 0.33 5.24
N LYS A 105 -3.96 1.17 4.87
CA LYS A 105 -2.73 1.40 5.64
C LYS A 105 -1.97 0.11 5.99
N PHE A 106 -2.06 -0.89 5.10
CA PHE A 106 -1.55 -2.26 5.29
C PHE A 106 -2.15 -2.99 6.50
N GLU A 107 -3.35 -2.62 6.92
CA GLU A 107 -4.17 -3.48 7.78
C GLU A 107 -4.91 -4.47 6.87
N LEU A 108 -5.09 -5.70 7.34
CA LEU A 108 -5.84 -6.73 6.61
C LEU A 108 -7.31 -6.55 6.96
N HIS A 109 -8.10 -6.11 5.99
CA HIS A 109 -9.52 -5.97 6.13
C HIS A 109 -10.21 -7.16 5.47
N ILE A 110 -11.20 -7.70 6.17
CA ILE A 110 -12.01 -8.83 5.72
C ILE A 110 -13.45 -8.36 5.78
N TYR A 111 -14.10 -8.38 4.63
CA TYR A 111 -15.49 -7.96 4.49
C TYR A 111 -16.31 -9.00 3.77
N LEU A 112 -17.62 -9.02 4.01
CA LEU A 112 -18.57 -9.78 3.20
C LEU A 112 -18.77 -9.06 1.86
N ILE A 113 -18.76 -9.82 0.76
CA ILE A 113 -18.94 -9.25 -0.58
C ILE A 113 -20.32 -8.59 -0.72
N SER A 114 -21.34 -9.13 -0.04
CA SER A 114 -22.70 -8.59 0.00
C SER A 114 -22.85 -7.23 0.69
N GLU A 115 -21.80 -6.73 1.36
CA GLU A 115 -21.83 -5.40 1.99
C GLU A 115 -21.53 -4.27 0.98
N PHE A 116 -21.24 -4.59 -0.28
CA PHE A 116 -20.76 -3.63 -1.27
C PHE A 116 -21.58 -3.59 -2.55
N ASP A 117 -21.78 -2.36 -3.03
CA ASP A 117 -22.02 -2.08 -4.43
C ASP A 117 -20.68 -2.14 -5.18
N ILE A 118 -20.60 -3.02 -6.18
CA ILE A 118 -19.39 -3.24 -6.97
C ILE A 118 -19.59 -2.61 -8.35
N THR A 119 -18.73 -1.65 -8.70
CA THR A 119 -18.71 -1.03 -10.03
C THR A 119 -17.36 -1.27 -10.70
N GLU A 120 -17.39 -1.77 -11.94
CA GLU A 120 -16.20 -1.98 -12.75
C GLU A 120 -16.15 -0.95 -13.88
N SER A 121 -15.06 -0.20 -13.96
CA SER A 121 -14.84 0.76 -15.04
C SER A 121 -13.35 0.93 -15.34
N PHE A 122 -12.99 0.87 -16.63
CA PHE A 122 -11.63 1.16 -17.13
C PHE A 122 -10.48 0.52 -16.31
N GLY A 123 -10.56 -0.78 -16.03
CA GLY A 123 -9.53 -1.51 -15.28
C GLY A 123 -9.49 -1.16 -13.79
N LYS A 124 -10.55 -0.56 -13.24
CA LYS A 124 -10.73 -0.30 -11.82
C LYS A 124 -12.01 -0.99 -11.35
N ILE A 125 -11.92 -1.67 -10.22
CA ILE A 125 -13.06 -2.26 -9.53
C ILE A 125 -13.24 -1.47 -8.23
N GLN A 126 -14.31 -0.70 -8.14
CA GLN A 126 -14.64 0.09 -6.97
C GLN A 126 -15.65 -0.67 -6.12
N PHE A 127 -15.34 -0.78 -4.83
CA PHE A 127 -16.21 -1.35 -3.82
C PHE A 127 -16.72 -0.20 -2.97
N ARG A 128 -18.02 0.07 -3.03
CA ARG A 128 -18.67 1.08 -2.18
C ARG A 128 -19.54 0.38 -1.16
N LYS A 129 -19.28 0.64 0.11
CA LYS A 129 -19.99 -0.01 1.21
C LYS A 129 -21.39 0.60 1.36
N HIS A 130 -22.39 -0.23 1.65
CA HIS A 130 -23.72 0.29 1.94
C HIS A 130 -23.69 1.18 3.19
N PRO A 131 -24.44 2.30 3.23
CA PRO A 131 -24.41 3.25 4.35
C PRO A 131 -24.70 2.59 5.71
N ASP A 132 -25.59 1.60 5.70
CA ASP A 132 -26.13 0.95 6.91
C ASP A 132 -25.17 -0.07 7.53
N THR A 133 -24.10 -0.46 6.83
CA THR A 133 -23.12 -1.46 7.30
C THR A 133 -21.80 -0.84 7.75
N LEU A 134 -21.74 0.49 7.82
CA LEU A 134 -20.51 1.23 8.10
C LEU A 134 -20.15 1.24 9.60
N LYS A 135 -18.93 0.78 9.93
CA LYS A 135 -18.34 0.93 11.27
C LYS A 135 -17.29 2.03 11.28
N GLU A 136 -17.07 2.70 12.43
CA GLU A 136 -16.18 3.88 12.59
C GLU A 136 -14.74 3.70 12.08
N ASN A 137 -14.25 2.46 11.94
CA ASN A 137 -12.87 2.18 11.50
C ASN A 137 -12.78 1.45 10.15
N GLU A 138 -13.89 1.33 9.41
CA GLU A 138 -13.94 0.64 8.13
C GLU A 138 -13.89 1.62 6.94
N LEU A 139 -13.36 1.14 5.81
CA LEU A 139 -13.31 1.92 4.58
C LEU A 139 -14.72 2.05 4.00
N ARG A 140 -15.18 3.28 3.77
CA ARG A 140 -16.42 3.59 3.04
C ARG A 140 -16.37 3.10 1.60
N GLU A 141 -15.20 3.24 0.98
CA GLU A 141 -14.96 2.75 -0.36
C GLU A 141 -13.48 2.37 -0.51
N PHE A 142 -13.22 1.41 -1.39
CA PHE A 142 -11.86 1.10 -1.83
C PHE A 142 -11.86 0.70 -3.29
N THR A 143 -10.71 0.89 -3.95
CA THR A 143 -10.54 0.58 -5.37
C THR A 143 -9.44 -0.44 -5.55
N ILE A 144 -9.76 -1.50 -6.28
CA ILE A 144 -8.80 -2.45 -6.84
C ILE A 144 -8.47 -1.98 -8.25
N PHE A 145 -7.19 -1.95 -8.57
CA PHE A 145 -6.73 -1.65 -9.93
C PHE A 145 -6.39 -2.97 -10.61
N ASN A 146 -7.10 -3.33 -11.66
CA ASN A 146 -6.64 -4.39 -12.55
C ASN A 146 -5.42 -3.87 -13.31
N SER A 147 -4.35 -4.65 -13.33
CA SER A 147 -3.25 -4.40 -14.26
C SER A 147 -3.80 -4.59 -15.68
N LEU A 148 -3.95 -3.50 -16.42
CA LEU A 148 -3.89 -3.55 -17.88
C LEU A 148 -2.48 -3.96 -18.29
#